data_AF-A0A9E0IHP9-F1
#
_entry.id   AF-A0A9E0IHP9-F1
#
_cell.length_a   1.000
_cell.length_b   1.000
_cell.length_c   1.000
_cell.angle_alpha   90.00
_cell.angle_beta   90.00
_cell.angle_gamma   90.00
#
_symmetry.space_group_name_H-M   'P 1'
#
loop_
_entity.id
_entity.type
_entity.pdbx_description
1 polymer ?
#
loop_
_entity_poly.entity_id
_entity_poly.type
_entity_poly.pdbx_seq_one_letter_code
_entity_poly.pdbx_strand_id
1 'polypeptide(L)'
;MTRRAAPALLLAALASCGGDDGGGGDEVDAAPACAITSTEPAATVPLAGACPLAQRLGGFTVADSGTYSSIQGLVADAVIDATVPEVLMTEGDCALHRRANPFCDPACSGEETCSSGGVCVPFPGNVDLGPVEVRAAAGCTTMAARPPGNNYFATDVAHPYAAAGVLLELAAGAGPLGPVLLHGVGVDSLPAGDPAWTVTRGQVLPITWPAATAGARSRVVVRVQIDQHGLAPASIVCDTADDGSLDIPATLVDALFAAGVSGFPNGGMVRRTVDSVSAGAGCVEFVVASERSADITVAP
;
A
#
# COMPACT_ATOMS: atom_id res chain seq x y z
N MET A 1 -38.93 -43.09 1.91
CA MET A 1 -38.70 -43.71 3.24
C MET A 1 -37.21 -43.51 3.52
N THR A 2 -36.75 -42.63 4.41
CA THR A 2 -37.03 -42.50 5.84
C THR A 2 -36.66 -41.09 6.33
N ARG A 3 -37.55 -40.50 7.14
CA ARG A 3 -37.38 -39.25 7.90
C ARG A 3 -36.63 -39.53 9.20
N ARG A 4 -35.74 -38.64 9.67
CA ARG A 4 -35.39 -38.36 11.08
C ARG A 4 -34.61 -37.04 11.15
N ALA A 5 -34.59 -36.22 12.18
CA ALA A 5 -35.47 -35.84 13.30
C ALA A 5 -34.69 -34.71 14.01
N ALA A 6 -35.30 -33.55 14.23
CA ALA A 6 -34.69 -32.44 14.97
C ALA A 6 -34.83 -32.67 16.49
N PRO A 7 -33.87 -32.24 17.32
CA PRO A 7 -34.10 -32.06 18.75
C PRO A 7 -34.43 -30.59 19.07
N ALA A 8 -35.41 -30.45 19.95
CA ALA A 8 -35.93 -29.21 20.48
C ALA A 8 -35.33 -28.89 21.86
N LEU A 9 -35.39 -27.60 22.20
CA LEU A 9 -35.64 -27.02 23.53
C LEU A 9 -34.63 -27.26 24.68
N LEU A 10 -34.05 -26.16 25.18
CA LEU A 10 -34.18 -25.81 26.60
C LEU A 10 -33.98 -24.30 26.80
N LEU A 11 -35.08 -23.61 27.13
CA LEU A 11 -35.09 -22.23 27.62
C LEU A 11 -34.98 -22.29 29.15
N ALA A 12 -33.98 -21.62 29.73
CA ALA A 12 -33.91 -21.38 31.17
C ALA A 12 -34.05 -19.87 31.41
N ALA A 13 -35.23 -19.48 31.91
CA ALA A 13 -35.50 -18.14 32.41
C ALA A 13 -35.12 -18.10 33.91
N LEU A 14 -34.19 -17.22 34.28
CA LEU A 14 -33.94 -16.85 35.66
C LEU A 14 -34.37 -15.39 35.84
N ALA A 15 -35.48 -15.22 36.56
CA ALA A 15 -35.91 -13.94 37.11
C ALA A 15 -35.11 -13.66 38.38
N SER A 16 -34.40 -12.53 38.41
CA SER A 16 -33.84 -11.95 39.62
C SER A 16 -34.37 -10.52 39.75
N CYS A 17 -35.11 -10.27 40.82
CA CYS A 17 -35.54 -8.95 41.26
C CYS A 17 -34.73 -8.58 42.50
N GLY A 18 -34.26 -7.33 42.56
CA GLY A 18 -33.87 -6.70 43.82
C GLY A 18 -32.77 -5.65 43.69
N GLY A 19 -33.06 -4.43 44.13
CA GLY A 19 -32.03 -3.46 44.56
C GLY A 19 -32.13 -2.09 43.92
N ASP A 20 -32.94 -1.23 44.53
CA ASP A 20 -32.95 0.23 44.43
C ASP A 20 -31.63 0.82 44.99
N ASP A 21 -31.08 1.88 44.38
CA ASP A 21 -30.44 3.01 45.08
C ASP A 21 -29.78 3.97 44.06
N GLY A 22 -30.29 5.19 44.04
CA GLY A 22 -29.88 6.27 43.17
C GLY A 22 -28.45 6.75 43.41
N GLY A 23 -27.71 6.90 42.32
CA GLY A 23 -26.47 7.65 42.26
C GLY A 23 -26.38 8.32 40.90
N GLY A 24 -26.68 9.61 40.85
CA GLY A 24 -26.44 10.45 39.68
C GLY A 24 -24.94 10.52 39.42
N GLY A 25 -24.44 9.62 38.58
CA GLY A 25 -23.12 9.71 38.01
C GLY A 25 -23.21 10.52 36.73
N ASP A 26 -22.53 11.66 36.69
CA ASP A 26 -22.26 12.39 35.46
C ASP A 26 -21.73 11.39 34.41
N GLU A 27 -22.55 11.11 33.39
CA GLU A 27 -22.10 10.50 32.14
C GLU A 27 -21.09 11.47 31.52
N VAL A 28 -19.84 11.33 31.91
CA VAL A 28 -18.72 11.78 31.08
C VAL A 28 -18.82 10.94 29.82
N ASP A 29 -19.43 11.54 28.79
CA ASP A 29 -19.37 11.09 27.41
C ASP A 29 -17.89 10.91 27.06
N ALA A 30 -17.36 9.71 27.31
CA ALA A 30 -16.04 9.33 26.88
C ALA A 30 -16.06 9.44 25.36
N ALA A 31 -15.36 10.44 24.83
CA ALA A 31 -15.17 10.58 23.40
C ALA A 31 -14.84 9.20 22.83
N PRO A 32 -15.49 8.77 21.73
CA PRO A 32 -15.24 7.45 21.18
C PRO A 32 -13.73 7.31 20.99
N ALA A 33 -13.16 6.23 21.49
CA ALA A 33 -11.71 5.95 21.50
C ALA A 33 -11.11 5.79 20.08
N CYS A 34 -11.83 6.25 19.06
CA CYS A 34 -11.65 6.02 17.65
C CYS A 34 -12.10 7.27 16.86
N ALA A 35 -11.60 8.45 17.24
CA ALA A 35 -11.83 9.67 16.48
C ALA A 35 -10.54 10.06 15.76
N ILE A 36 -10.66 10.45 14.49
CA ILE A 36 -9.58 11.13 13.76
C ILE A 36 -9.23 12.40 14.54
N THR A 37 -7.94 12.61 14.80
CA THR A 37 -7.49 13.76 15.60
C THR A 37 -7.34 15.02 14.78
N SER A 38 -7.10 14.89 13.47
CA SER A 38 -7.07 16.01 12.54
C SER A 38 -8.42 16.74 12.48
N THR A 39 -8.35 18.07 12.60
CA THR A 39 -9.51 18.96 12.40
C THR A 39 -9.67 19.40 10.94
N GLU A 40 -8.69 19.10 10.09
CA GLU A 40 -8.72 19.45 8.67
C GLU A 40 -9.63 18.50 7.89
N PRO A 41 -10.46 19.00 6.96
CA PRO A 41 -11.27 18.11 6.13
C PRO A 41 -10.39 17.34 5.12
N ALA A 42 -10.88 16.17 4.69
CA ALA A 42 -10.19 15.31 3.71
C ALA A 42 -9.76 16.05 2.42
N ALA A 43 -10.56 17.05 2.01
CA ALA A 43 -10.30 17.85 0.82
C ALA A 43 -9.05 18.74 0.94
N THR A 44 -8.65 19.15 2.16
CA THR A 44 -7.57 20.13 2.37
C THR A 44 -6.44 19.63 3.27
N VAL A 45 -6.59 18.49 3.94
CA VAL A 45 -5.51 17.91 4.75
C VAL A 45 -4.22 17.80 3.93
N PRO A 46 -3.07 18.30 4.39
CA PRO A 46 -1.84 18.18 3.63
C PRO A 46 -1.45 16.70 3.48
N LEU A 47 -1.03 16.33 2.27
CA LEU A 47 -0.41 15.04 1.98
C LEU A 47 0.95 15.34 1.37
N ALA A 48 2.02 14.91 2.04
CA ALA A 48 3.40 15.21 1.62
C ALA A 48 3.82 14.45 0.36
N GLY A 49 3.00 13.49 -0.10
CA GLY A 49 3.30 12.61 -1.22
C GLY A 49 4.18 11.43 -0.80
N ALA A 50 4.61 10.65 -1.80
CA ALA A 50 5.42 9.46 -1.58
C ALA A 50 6.85 9.79 -1.15
N CYS A 51 7.43 8.88 -0.37
CA CYS A 51 8.84 8.92 -0.04
C CYS A 51 9.72 8.82 -1.30
N PRO A 52 10.82 9.60 -1.41
CA PRO A 52 11.87 9.28 -2.37
C PRO A 52 12.36 7.84 -2.13
N LEU A 53 12.51 7.05 -3.20
CA LEU A 53 12.81 5.61 -3.07
C LEU A 53 14.08 5.33 -2.24
N ALA A 54 15.10 6.19 -2.36
CA ALA A 54 16.35 6.10 -1.61
C ALA A 54 16.23 6.47 -0.12
N GLN A 55 15.08 6.98 0.31
CA GLN A 55 14.79 7.36 1.71
C GLN A 55 13.62 6.55 2.29
N ARG A 56 12.97 5.69 1.51
CA ARG A 56 11.76 5.00 1.93
C ARG A 56 12.09 3.81 2.83
N LEU A 57 11.92 4.00 4.13
CA LEU A 57 12.12 2.96 5.14
C LEU A 57 11.01 1.89 5.09
N GLY A 58 9.89 2.18 4.44
CA GLY A 58 8.73 1.32 4.37
C GLY A 58 7.48 2.15 4.57
N GLY A 59 6.40 1.51 5.00
CA GLY A 59 5.13 2.18 5.16
C GLY A 59 3.98 1.25 5.48
N PHE A 60 2.79 1.84 5.40
CA PHE A 60 1.52 1.16 5.59
C PHE A 60 0.62 1.38 4.38
N THR A 61 -0.16 0.38 4.04
CA THR A 61 -1.14 0.43 2.97
C THR A 61 -2.49 -0.03 3.49
N VAL A 62 -3.52 0.81 3.29
CA VAL A 62 -4.92 0.38 3.28
C VAL A 62 -5.28 0.08 1.83
N ALA A 63 -5.52 -1.18 1.51
CA ALA A 63 -5.81 -1.64 0.16
C ALA A 63 -7.29 -2.02 -0.01
N ASP A 64 -7.84 -1.65 -1.15
CA ASP A 64 -9.09 -2.17 -1.71
C ASP A 64 -8.77 -3.07 -2.92
N SER A 65 -8.91 -4.38 -2.71
CA SER A 65 -8.69 -5.41 -3.73
C SER A 65 -10.01 -5.84 -4.40
N GLY A 66 -11.05 -5.00 -4.33
CA GLY A 66 -12.32 -5.16 -5.04
C GLY A 66 -13.40 -5.94 -4.29
N THR A 67 -13.04 -7.04 -3.62
CA THR A 67 -14.00 -7.85 -2.82
C THR A 67 -13.71 -7.85 -1.34
N TYR A 68 -12.55 -7.32 -0.94
CA TYR A 68 -12.15 -7.18 0.45
C TYR A 68 -11.20 -5.98 0.59
N SER A 69 -11.03 -5.55 1.83
CA SER A 69 -10.02 -4.57 2.21
C SER A 69 -9.01 -5.18 3.16
N SER A 70 -7.79 -4.68 3.13
CA SER A 70 -6.74 -5.08 4.04
C SER A 70 -5.93 -3.87 4.48
N ILE A 71 -5.30 -4.00 5.64
CA ILE A 71 -4.28 -3.07 6.12
C ILE A 71 -3.01 -3.87 6.31
N GLN A 72 -1.91 -3.41 5.75
CA GLN A 72 -0.61 -4.04 5.89
C GLN A 72 0.48 -3.00 6.08
N GLY A 73 1.55 -3.36 6.76
CA GLY A 73 2.69 -2.46 6.93
C GLY A 73 3.97 -3.17 7.31
N LEU A 74 5.07 -2.56 6.89
CA LEU A 74 6.42 -2.99 7.19
C LEU A 74 7.33 -1.76 7.14
N VAL A 75 8.14 -1.56 8.18
CA VAL A 75 9.09 -0.46 8.27
C VAL A 75 10.43 -1.00 8.74
N ALA A 76 11.50 -0.63 8.04
CA ALA A 76 12.88 -0.97 8.38
C ALA A 76 13.61 0.21 9.03
N ASP A 77 14.77 -0.04 9.62
CA ASP A 77 15.66 0.98 10.17
C ASP A 77 16.55 1.67 9.11
N ALA A 78 16.66 1.08 7.91
CA ALA A 78 17.37 1.64 6.77
C ALA A 78 16.81 1.14 5.43
N VAL A 79 17.16 1.83 4.34
CA VAL A 79 16.83 1.41 2.96
C VAL A 79 17.82 0.36 2.50
N ILE A 80 17.33 -0.69 1.83
CA ILE A 80 18.20 -1.64 1.14
C ILE A 80 18.49 -1.09 -0.26
N ASP A 81 19.71 -0.63 -0.53
CA ASP A 81 20.10 -0.03 -1.82
C ASP A 81 19.74 -0.90 -3.03
N ALA A 82 19.88 -2.23 -2.93
CA ALA A 82 19.51 -3.17 -3.98
C ALA A 82 18.00 -3.17 -4.34
N THR A 83 17.15 -2.58 -3.49
CA THR A 83 15.70 -2.42 -3.71
C THR A 83 15.34 -1.07 -4.33
N VAL A 84 16.28 -0.14 -4.43
CA VAL A 84 16.11 1.15 -5.10
C VAL A 84 16.42 0.95 -6.59
N PRO A 85 15.42 0.91 -7.48
CA PRO A 85 15.66 0.66 -8.89
C PRO A 85 16.47 1.80 -9.53
N GLU A 86 17.33 1.43 -10.46
CA GLU A 86 18.01 2.37 -11.35
C GLU A 86 17.02 2.87 -12.41
N VAL A 87 17.00 4.18 -12.65
CA VAL A 87 16.22 4.79 -13.74
C VAL A 87 17.09 4.79 -15.00
N LEU A 88 16.67 4.03 -16.01
CA LEU A 88 17.37 3.96 -17.30
C LEU A 88 16.91 5.03 -18.27
N MET A 89 15.62 5.38 -18.23
CA MET A 89 14.98 6.33 -19.13
C MET A 89 13.75 6.93 -18.46
N THR A 90 13.43 8.18 -18.79
CA THR A 90 12.20 8.86 -18.36
C THR A 90 11.60 9.60 -19.54
N GLU A 91 10.29 9.47 -19.73
CA GLU A 91 9.53 10.20 -20.73
C GLU A 91 8.11 10.46 -20.21
N GLY A 92 7.73 11.73 -20.10
CA GLY A 92 6.47 12.14 -19.48
C GLY A 92 6.39 11.70 -18.01
N ASP A 93 5.26 11.11 -17.65
CA ASP A 93 5.00 10.57 -16.30
C ASP A 93 5.60 9.17 -16.08
N CYS A 94 6.29 8.62 -17.08
CA CYS A 94 6.77 7.24 -17.10
C CYS A 94 8.30 7.17 -17.01
N ALA A 95 8.79 6.15 -16.31
CA ALA A 95 10.19 5.81 -16.25
C ALA A 95 10.43 4.31 -16.47
N LEU A 96 11.46 3.98 -17.24
CA LEU A 96 11.99 2.63 -17.33
C LEU A 96 12.97 2.41 -16.18
N HIS A 97 12.67 1.42 -15.37
CA HIS A 97 13.46 1.03 -14.22
C HIS A 97 14.15 -0.32 -14.46
N ARG A 98 15.33 -0.49 -13.88
CA ARG A 98 16.01 -1.79 -13.77
C ARG A 98 16.35 -2.05 -12.31
N ARG A 99 16.33 -3.32 -11.91
CA ARG A 99 16.80 -3.73 -10.59
C ARG A 99 18.25 -3.26 -10.36
N ALA A 100 18.51 -2.61 -9.23
CA ALA A 100 19.87 -2.31 -8.82
C ALA A 100 20.61 -3.60 -8.46
N ASN A 101 21.86 -3.71 -8.91
CA ASN A 101 22.72 -4.85 -8.61
C ASN A 101 24.07 -4.37 -8.07
N PRO A 102 24.10 -3.85 -6.82
CA PRO A 102 25.34 -3.40 -6.19
C PRO A 102 26.31 -4.58 -6.06
N PHE A 103 27.60 -4.31 -6.28
CA PHE A 103 28.66 -5.31 -6.26
C PHE A 103 29.72 -4.96 -5.22
N CYS A 104 30.09 -5.95 -4.40
CA CYS A 104 31.08 -5.83 -3.33
C CYS A 104 32.16 -6.89 -3.52
N ASP A 105 33.42 -6.50 -3.35
CA ASP A 105 34.59 -7.39 -3.37
C ASP A 105 35.51 -7.09 -2.16
N PRO A 106 35.62 -7.99 -1.17
CA PRO A 106 35.01 -9.33 -1.11
C PRO A 106 33.48 -9.27 -0.98
N ALA A 107 32.82 -10.39 -1.28
CA ALA A 107 31.38 -10.53 -1.07
C ALA A 107 31.01 -10.34 0.42
N CYS A 108 29.86 -9.72 0.68
CA CYS A 108 29.39 -9.44 2.04
C CYS A 108 29.07 -10.72 2.82
N SER A 109 29.19 -10.63 4.15
CA SER A 109 28.81 -11.74 5.03
C SER A 109 27.27 -11.90 5.11
N GLY A 110 26.78 -12.96 5.75
CA GLY A 110 25.36 -13.31 5.76
C GLY A 110 24.42 -12.30 6.44
N GLU A 111 24.95 -11.42 7.29
CA GLU A 111 24.19 -10.39 8.02
C GLU A 111 24.36 -8.99 7.41
N GLU A 112 24.96 -8.91 6.22
CA GLU A 112 25.28 -7.67 5.53
C GLU A 112 24.63 -7.63 4.15
N THR A 113 24.49 -6.42 3.60
CA THR A 113 24.12 -6.17 2.21
C THR A 113 25.13 -5.25 1.54
N CYS A 114 25.25 -5.35 0.22
CA CYS A 114 26.12 -4.47 -0.53
C CYS A 114 25.43 -3.13 -0.79
N SER A 115 26.04 -2.04 -0.33
CA SER A 115 25.60 -0.69 -0.67
C SER A 115 25.92 -0.35 -2.13
N SER A 116 25.26 0.69 -2.64
CA SER A 116 25.54 1.29 -3.94
C SER A 116 26.99 1.75 -4.11
N GLY A 117 27.71 2.02 -3.01
CA GLY A 117 29.13 2.36 -2.99
C GLY A 117 30.09 1.17 -3.02
N GLY A 118 29.60 -0.07 -3.12
CA GLY A 118 30.44 -1.27 -3.10
C GLY A 118 31.02 -1.59 -1.73
N VAL A 119 30.35 -1.14 -0.65
CA VAL A 119 30.74 -1.40 0.74
C VAL A 119 29.68 -2.28 1.41
N CYS A 120 30.11 -3.30 2.14
CA CYS A 120 29.24 -4.11 2.96
C CYS A 120 28.76 -3.32 4.18
N VAL A 121 27.45 -3.27 4.36
CA VAL A 121 26.77 -2.61 5.47
C VAL A 121 25.83 -3.61 6.15
N PRO A 122 25.49 -3.45 7.44
CA PRO A 122 24.53 -4.32 8.11
C PRO A 122 23.22 -4.40 7.31
N PHE A 123 22.62 -5.60 7.24
CA PHE A 123 21.34 -5.79 6.57
C PHE A 123 20.24 -5.05 7.36
N PRO A 124 19.48 -4.13 6.73
CA PRO A 124 18.41 -3.40 7.41
C PRO A 124 17.37 -4.31 8.06
N GLY A 125 17.04 -4.05 9.32
CA GLY A 125 16.08 -4.82 10.10
C GLY A 125 14.71 -4.15 10.14
N ASN A 126 13.64 -4.95 10.11
CA ASN A 126 12.29 -4.44 10.35
C ASN A 126 12.14 -4.03 11.82
N VAL A 127 11.57 -2.86 12.08
CA VAL A 127 11.42 -2.30 13.42
C VAL A 127 9.98 -2.43 13.94
N ASP A 128 9.85 -2.71 15.23
CA ASP A 128 8.57 -2.64 15.93
C ASP A 128 8.29 -1.17 16.32
N LEU A 129 7.32 -0.56 15.66
CA LEU A 129 6.85 0.81 15.95
C LEU A 129 5.91 0.89 17.17
N GLY A 130 5.69 -0.23 17.87
CA GLY A 130 4.65 -0.38 18.87
C GLY A 130 3.28 -0.60 18.23
N PRO A 131 2.18 -0.36 18.98
CA PRO A 131 0.83 -0.39 18.43
C PRO A 131 0.67 0.66 17.33
N VAL A 132 0.14 0.22 16.18
CA VAL A 132 -0.24 1.07 15.06
C VAL A 132 -1.76 1.10 14.98
N GLU A 133 -2.33 2.29 14.93
CA GLU A 133 -3.76 2.51 14.82
C GLU A 133 -4.08 3.21 13.50
N VAL A 134 -4.99 2.62 12.72
CA VAL A 134 -5.60 3.28 11.56
C VAL A 134 -7.02 3.67 11.94
N ARG A 135 -7.34 4.95 11.79
CA ARG A 135 -8.64 5.56 12.10
C ARG A 135 -9.33 5.98 10.82
N ALA A 136 -10.59 5.61 10.68
CA ALA A 136 -11.44 5.97 9.55
C ALA A 136 -12.88 6.18 10.03
N ALA A 137 -13.74 6.74 9.17
CA ALA A 137 -15.17 6.84 9.47
C ALA A 137 -15.84 5.47 9.69
N ALA A 138 -15.27 4.39 9.14
CA ALA A 138 -15.75 3.02 9.32
C ALA A 138 -15.37 2.41 10.68
N GLY A 139 -14.49 3.05 11.46
CA GLY A 139 -13.96 2.56 12.73
C GLY A 139 -12.43 2.57 12.77
N CYS A 140 -11.87 1.92 13.78
CA CYS A 140 -10.43 1.89 14.01
C CYS A 140 -9.91 0.46 13.98
N THR A 141 -8.69 0.34 13.50
CA THR A 141 -7.97 -0.93 13.47
C THR A 141 -6.63 -0.74 14.14
N THR A 142 -6.44 -1.42 15.27
CA THR A 142 -5.16 -1.45 15.97
C THR A 142 -4.42 -2.74 15.60
N MET A 143 -3.15 -2.61 15.25
CA MET A 143 -2.25 -3.69 14.89
C MET A 143 -1.02 -3.65 15.80
N ALA A 144 -0.49 -4.82 16.12
CA ALA A 144 0.82 -4.97 16.77
C ALA A 144 1.80 -5.63 15.78
N ALA A 145 3.09 -5.34 15.93
CA ALA A 145 4.14 -6.00 15.18
C ALA A 145 4.13 -7.51 15.47
N ARG A 146 4.34 -8.32 14.43
CA ARG A 146 4.40 -9.78 14.55
C ARG A 146 5.84 -10.29 14.43
N PRO A 147 6.45 -10.82 15.50
CA PRO A 147 7.76 -11.47 15.42
C PRO A 147 7.72 -12.72 14.52
N PRO A 148 8.83 -13.07 13.85
CA PRO A 148 10.14 -12.39 13.86
C PRO A 148 10.26 -11.23 12.86
N GLY A 149 9.25 -11.01 11.99
CA GLY A 149 9.36 -10.09 10.86
C GLY A 149 8.95 -8.64 11.17
N ASN A 150 8.36 -8.37 12.34
CA ASN A 150 7.76 -7.09 12.71
C ASN A 150 6.76 -6.54 11.69
N ASN A 151 6.04 -7.43 11.01
CA ASN A 151 5.00 -7.04 10.05
C ASN A 151 3.69 -6.71 10.75
N TYR A 152 2.97 -5.74 10.20
CA TYR A 152 1.63 -5.33 10.62
C TYR A 152 0.63 -5.81 9.57
N PHE A 153 -0.48 -6.42 10.01
CA PHE A 153 -1.49 -6.91 9.07
C PHE A 153 -2.87 -7.08 9.73
N ALA A 154 -3.90 -6.63 9.04
CA ALA A 154 -5.31 -6.83 9.37
C ALA A 154 -6.15 -7.06 8.10
N THR A 155 -6.84 -8.20 8.03
CA THR A 155 -7.81 -8.53 6.97
C THR A 155 -9.25 -8.62 7.45
N ASP A 156 -9.45 -8.69 8.76
CA ASP A 156 -10.79 -8.66 9.36
C ASP A 156 -11.19 -7.21 9.59
N VAL A 157 -11.37 -6.48 8.50
CA VAL A 157 -11.73 -5.06 8.48
C VAL A 157 -12.96 -4.85 7.60
N ALA A 158 -13.68 -3.75 7.82
CA ALA A 158 -14.82 -3.39 6.99
C ALA A 158 -14.41 -3.24 5.51
N HIS A 159 -15.32 -3.57 4.60
CA HIS A 159 -15.13 -3.41 3.17
C HIS A 159 -16.29 -2.61 2.53
N PRO A 160 -16.00 -1.52 1.79
CA PRO A 160 -14.69 -0.88 1.69
C PRO A 160 -14.26 -0.30 3.04
N TYR A 161 -12.95 -0.36 3.35
CA TYR A 161 -12.42 0.24 4.57
C TYR A 161 -12.44 1.77 4.50
N ALA A 162 -12.15 2.31 3.31
CA ALA A 162 -12.07 3.73 3.01
C ALA A 162 -12.94 4.06 1.79
N ALA A 163 -14.07 4.74 2.00
CA ALA A 163 -14.83 5.28 0.89
C ALA A 163 -14.11 6.48 0.25
N ALA A 164 -14.37 6.74 -1.03
CA ALA A 164 -13.76 7.86 -1.76
C ALA A 164 -13.98 9.20 -1.04
N GLY A 165 -12.91 9.99 -0.88
CA GLY A 165 -12.97 11.31 -0.24
C GLY A 165 -13.06 11.28 1.29
N VAL A 166 -13.08 10.11 1.93
CA VAL A 166 -13.07 10.01 3.40
C VAL A 166 -11.64 10.13 3.93
N LEU A 167 -11.46 10.89 5.02
CA LEU A 167 -10.18 11.03 5.71
C LEU A 167 -9.86 9.76 6.50
N LEU A 168 -8.59 9.35 6.44
CA LEU A 168 -7.98 8.34 7.26
C LEU A 168 -6.79 8.95 8.00
N GLU A 169 -6.52 8.44 9.18
CA GLU A 169 -5.37 8.83 9.99
C GLU A 169 -4.66 7.56 10.44
N LEU A 170 -3.33 7.52 10.26
CA LEU A 170 -2.48 6.48 10.80
C LEU A 170 -1.62 7.07 11.90
N ALA A 171 -1.67 6.45 13.08
CA ALA A 171 -0.84 6.81 14.22
C ALA A 171 -0.04 5.59 14.68
N ALA A 172 1.26 5.75 14.89
CA ALA A 172 2.10 4.79 15.59
C ALA A 172 2.74 5.45 16.81
N GLY A 173 2.90 4.67 17.88
CA GLY A 173 3.52 5.13 19.12
C GLY A 173 5.01 5.47 19.00
N ALA A 174 5.65 5.77 20.13
CA ALA A 174 7.07 6.13 20.18
C ALA A 174 8.00 4.89 20.11
N GLY A 175 7.89 4.11 19.04
CA GLY A 175 8.87 3.07 18.71
C GLY A 175 10.28 3.65 18.41
N PRO A 176 11.22 2.83 17.91
CA PRO A 176 12.60 3.26 17.63
C PRO A 176 12.71 4.45 16.67
N LEU A 177 11.71 4.66 15.81
CA LEU A 177 11.66 5.77 14.85
C LEU A 177 10.92 7.01 15.38
N GLY A 178 10.48 7.00 16.63
CA GLY A 178 9.63 8.05 17.20
C GLY A 178 8.17 7.93 16.77
N PRO A 179 7.31 8.86 17.22
CA PRO A 179 5.89 8.86 16.86
C PRO A 179 5.71 9.14 15.36
N VAL A 180 4.79 8.41 14.73
CA VAL A 180 4.39 8.60 13.33
C VAL A 180 2.92 9.02 13.30
N LEU A 181 2.63 10.10 12.59
CA LEU A 181 1.27 10.54 12.29
C LEU A 181 1.20 10.86 10.80
N LEU A 182 0.30 10.17 10.09
CA LEU A 182 0.13 10.26 8.64
C LEU A 182 -1.35 10.32 8.30
N HIS A 183 -1.67 10.94 7.16
CA HIS A 183 -3.04 11.03 6.67
C HIS A 183 -3.23 10.28 5.36
N GLY A 184 -4.44 9.81 5.13
CA GLY A 184 -4.84 9.20 3.87
C GLY A 184 -6.21 9.71 3.46
N VAL A 185 -6.49 9.71 2.16
CA VAL A 185 -7.83 10.00 1.67
C VAL A 185 -8.28 8.81 0.82
N GLY A 186 -9.44 8.26 1.15
CA GLY A 186 -10.04 7.16 0.40
C GLY A 186 -10.18 7.52 -1.08
N VAL A 187 -10.02 6.52 -1.94
CA VAL A 187 -10.02 6.69 -3.40
C VAL A 187 -11.21 5.96 -4.02
N ASP A 188 -11.64 6.38 -5.21
CA ASP A 188 -12.64 5.64 -5.99
C ASP A 188 -12.11 4.23 -6.30
N SER A 189 -12.91 3.18 -6.10
CA SER A 189 -12.46 1.82 -6.45
C SER A 189 -12.20 1.69 -7.95
N LEU A 190 -11.12 1.01 -8.32
CA LEU A 190 -10.94 0.56 -9.69
C LEU A 190 -12.00 -0.51 -10.02
N PRO A 191 -12.48 -0.62 -11.27
CA PRO A 191 -13.46 -1.64 -11.66
C PRO A 191 -12.99 -3.06 -11.30
N ALA A 192 -13.94 -3.96 -11.02
CA ALA A 192 -13.63 -5.37 -10.85
C ALA A 192 -13.18 -5.99 -12.19
N GLY A 193 -12.30 -7.00 -12.10
CA GLY A 193 -11.69 -7.66 -13.25
C GLY A 193 -10.30 -7.11 -13.56
N ASP A 194 -9.47 -7.95 -14.16
CA ASP A 194 -8.11 -7.59 -14.56
C ASP A 194 -8.15 -6.99 -15.97
N PRO A 195 -7.68 -5.75 -16.19
CA PRO A 195 -7.51 -5.23 -17.54
C PRO A 195 -6.52 -6.09 -18.32
N ALA A 196 -6.76 -6.23 -19.63
CA ALA A 196 -5.84 -6.89 -20.54
C ALA A 196 -5.09 -5.86 -21.38
N TRP A 197 -3.76 -5.92 -21.37
CA TRP A 197 -2.89 -5.03 -22.12
C TRP A 197 -2.08 -5.82 -23.14
N THR A 198 -2.05 -5.34 -24.38
CA THR A 198 -1.18 -5.90 -25.44
C THR A 198 0.00 -4.96 -25.65
N VAL A 199 1.18 -5.43 -25.29
CA VAL A 199 2.44 -4.69 -25.44
C VAL A 199 3.05 -5.09 -26.79
N THR A 200 3.12 -4.15 -27.72
CA THR A 200 3.65 -4.36 -29.07
C THR A 200 4.88 -3.48 -29.30
N ARG A 201 5.95 -4.07 -29.84
CA ARG A 201 7.18 -3.33 -30.14
C ARG A 201 6.90 -2.19 -31.13
N GLY A 202 7.52 -1.03 -30.90
CA GLY A 202 7.43 0.16 -31.74
C GLY A 202 6.08 0.88 -31.64
N GLN A 203 5.20 0.49 -30.71
CA GLN A 203 3.88 1.09 -30.54
C GLN A 203 3.71 1.71 -29.16
N VAL A 204 2.91 2.78 -29.12
CA VAL A 204 2.40 3.34 -27.86
C VAL A 204 1.51 2.28 -27.21
N LEU A 205 1.62 2.12 -25.89
CA LEU A 205 0.70 1.29 -25.11
C LEU A 205 -0.35 2.20 -24.45
N PRO A 206 -1.59 2.26 -24.98
CA PRO A 206 -2.66 3.02 -24.36
C PRO A 206 -3.26 2.25 -23.18
N ILE A 207 -3.40 2.94 -22.06
CA ILE A 207 -4.01 2.44 -20.83
C ILE A 207 -5.20 3.35 -20.49
N THR A 208 -6.34 2.77 -20.15
CA THR A 208 -7.55 3.53 -19.80
C THR A 208 -8.21 2.97 -18.55
N TRP A 209 -8.86 3.85 -17.80
CA TRP A 209 -9.64 3.53 -16.61
C TRP A 209 -10.75 4.59 -16.42
N PRO A 210 -11.77 4.34 -15.58
CA PRO A 210 -12.75 5.39 -15.25
C PRO A 210 -12.05 6.50 -14.47
N ALA A 211 -12.09 7.74 -14.95
CA ALA A 211 -11.52 8.89 -14.24
C ALA A 211 -12.05 9.01 -12.80
N ALA A 212 -11.26 9.59 -11.90
CA ALA A 212 -11.71 9.82 -10.54
C ALA A 212 -12.87 10.83 -10.46
N THR A 213 -13.61 10.76 -9.35
CA THR A 213 -14.64 11.74 -9.02
C THR A 213 -14.05 13.15 -8.97
N ALA A 214 -14.80 14.15 -9.43
CA ALA A 214 -14.33 15.54 -9.46
C ALA A 214 -13.83 16.01 -8.08
N GLY A 215 -12.61 16.54 -8.04
CA GLY A 215 -11.95 16.99 -6.80
C GLY A 215 -11.23 15.87 -6.03
N ALA A 216 -11.20 14.64 -6.54
CA ALA A 216 -10.37 13.59 -6.00
C ALA A 216 -8.88 13.99 -6.03
N ARG A 217 -8.14 13.48 -5.04
CA ARG A 217 -6.71 13.77 -4.83
C ARG A 217 -5.82 12.59 -5.21
N SER A 218 -6.41 11.55 -5.81
CA SER A 218 -5.71 10.34 -6.18
C SER A 218 -4.78 10.57 -7.37
N ARG A 219 -3.75 9.74 -7.42
CA ARG A 219 -2.90 9.52 -8.60
C ARG A 219 -3.01 8.06 -9.02
N VAL A 220 -2.65 7.78 -10.26
CA VAL A 220 -2.62 6.42 -10.79
C VAL A 220 -1.19 6.02 -11.08
N VAL A 221 -0.78 4.89 -10.50
CA VAL A 221 0.49 4.24 -10.79
C VAL A 221 0.25 3.03 -11.66
N VAL A 222 0.85 3.02 -12.85
CA VAL A 222 0.82 1.87 -13.77
C VAL A 222 2.20 1.22 -13.78
N ARG A 223 2.25 -0.11 -13.66
CA ARG A 223 3.47 -0.90 -13.81
C ARG A 223 3.31 -1.90 -14.94
N VAL A 224 4.35 -2.01 -15.78
CA VAL A 224 4.42 -2.97 -16.88
C VAL A 224 5.79 -3.66 -16.85
N GLN A 225 5.80 -4.99 -16.80
CA GLN A 225 7.01 -5.82 -16.89
C GLN A 225 6.76 -7.00 -17.85
N ILE A 226 7.65 -7.20 -18.81
CA ILE A 226 7.57 -8.31 -19.79
C ILE A 226 8.70 -9.35 -19.65
N ASP A 227 9.49 -9.21 -18.59
CA ASP A 227 10.67 -10.03 -18.35
C ASP A 227 10.79 -10.36 -16.86
N GLN A 228 9.93 -11.25 -16.34
CA GLN A 228 9.95 -11.59 -14.90
C GLN A 228 11.12 -12.53 -14.54
N HIS A 229 11.57 -13.36 -15.47
CA HIS A 229 12.62 -14.36 -15.25
C HIS A 229 13.92 -14.06 -15.98
N GLY A 230 14.06 -12.87 -16.57
CA GLY A 230 15.30 -12.45 -17.19
C GLY A 230 16.41 -12.21 -16.17
N LEU A 231 17.63 -12.10 -16.70
CA LEU A 231 18.82 -11.83 -15.89
C LEU A 231 18.84 -10.41 -15.34
N ALA A 232 18.19 -9.46 -16.02
CA ALA A 232 18.17 -8.04 -15.69
C ALA A 232 16.76 -7.46 -15.90
N PRO A 233 15.76 -7.92 -15.11
CA PRO A 233 14.36 -7.54 -15.31
C PRO A 233 14.22 -6.02 -15.25
N ALA A 234 13.64 -5.46 -16.30
CA ALA A 234 13.25 -4.06 -16.37
C ALA A 234 11.72 -3.92 -16.27
N SER A 235 11.26 -2.78 -15.78
CA SER A 235 9.84 -2.47 -15.68
C SER A 235 9.60 -1.00 -16.00
N ILE A 236 8.54 -0.71 -16.73
CA ILE A 236 8.03 0.66 -16.84
C ILE A 236 7.15 0.92 -15.62
N VAL A 237 7.36 2.07 -14.97
CA VAL A 237 6.49 2.59 -13.92
C VAL A 237 6.09 4.00 -14.30
N CYS A 238 4.80 4.27 -14.31
CA CYS A 238 4.24 5.59 -14.57
C CYS A 238 3.47 6.06 -13.34
N ASP A 239 3.64 7.32 -12.94
CA ASP A 239 2.88 7.95 -11.86
C ASP A 239 2.19 9.20 -12.41
N THR A 240 0.93 9.06 -12.78
CA THR A 240 0.20 10.07 -13.57
C THR A 240 -1.04 10.59 -12.85
N ALA A 241 -1.66 11.63 -13.41
CA ALA A 241 -2.93 12.14 -12.90
C ALA A 241 -4.05 11.10 -13.04
N ASP A 242 -5.04 11.15 -12.15
CA ASP A 242 -6.19 10.23 -12.20
C ASP A 242 -7.30 10.76 -13.12
N ASP A 243 -6.96 10.98 -14.41
CA ASP A 243 -7.84 11.57 -15.42
C ASP A 243 -8.49 10.55 -16.37
N GLY A 244 -8.18 9.27 -16.19
CA GLY A 244 -8.79 8.15 -16.90
C GLY A 244 -7.96 7.58 -18.06
N SER A 245 -6.78 8.13 -18.35
CA SER A 245 -5.96 7.63 -19.46
C SER A 245 -4.46 7.86 -19.27
N LEU A 246 -3.66 6.98 -19.89
CA LEU A 246 -2.21 7.12 -19.99
C LEU A 246 -1.75 6.48 -21.29
N ASP A 247 -0.93 7.20 -22.05
CA ASP A 247 -0.18 6.63 -23.16
C ASP A 247 1.26 6.37 -22.70
N ILE A 248 1.68 5.11 -22.65
CA ILE A 248 3.10 4.78 -22.43
C ILE A 248 3.82 4.91 -23.77
N PRO A 249 4.83 5.81 -23.89
CA PRO A 249 5.52 6.06 -25.14
C PRO A 249 6.15 4.81 -25.78
N ALA A 250 6.10 4.75 -27.12
CA ALA A 250 6.70 3.66 -27.89
C ALA A 250 8.21 3.49 -27.63
N THR A 251 8.91 4.58 -27.34
CA THR A 251 10.32 4.62 -26.94
C THR A 251 10.60 3.83 -25.65
N LEU A 252 9.75 3.97 -24.63
CA LEU A 252 9.84 3.20 -23.39
C LEU A 252 9.47 1.74 -23.62
N VAL A 253 8.45 1.47 -24.45
CA VAL A 253 8.08 0.10 -24.83
C VAL A 253 9.24 -0.60 -25.55
N ASP A 254 9.87 0.06 -26.53
CA ASP A 254 11.03 -0.46 -27.25
C ASP A 254 12.22 -0.70 -26.32
N ALA A 255 12.50 0.24 -25.40
CA ALA A 255 13.56 0.09 -24.41
C ALA A 255 13.28 -1.09 -23.44
N LEU A 256 12.01 -1.32 -23.08
CA LEU A 256 11.60 -2.49 -22.31
C LEU A 256 11.86 -3.79 -23.09
N PHE A 257 11.49 -3.86 -24.37
CA PHE A 257 11.82 -5.01 -25.23
C PHE A 257 13.32 -5.23 -25.40
N ALA A 258 14.11 -4.15 -25.45
CA ALA A 258 15.56 -4.21 -25.56
C ALA A 258 16.22 -4.73 -24.27
N ALA A 259 15.59 -4.52 -23.12
CA ALA A 259 16.04 -5.08 -21.84
C ALA A 259 15.82 -6.60 -21.75
N GLY A 260 14.79 -7.12 -22.42
CA GLY A 260 14.52 -8.55 -22.51
C GLY A 260 13.04 -8.86 -22.61
N VAL A 261 12.74 -10.11 -22.97
CA VAL A 261 11.38 -10.69 -22.89
C VAL A 261 11.52 -12.11 -22.36
N SER A 262 10.80 -12.45 -21.30
CA SER A 262 10.70 -13.81 -20.79
C SER A 262 9.26 -14.16 -20.41
N GLY A 263 9.04 -15.40 -19.95
CA GLY A 263 7.71 -15.86 -19.55
C GLY A 263 7.17 -15.08 -18.35
N PHE A 264 5.84 -15.09 -18.21
CA PHE A 264 5.08 -14.46 -17.13
C PHE A 264 5.18 -12.93 -17.08
N PRO A 265 4.84 -12.24 -18.20
CA PRO A 265 4.69 -10.80 -18.16
C PRO A 265 3.61 -10.43 -17.14
N ASN A 266 3.82 -9.36 -16.40
CA ASN A 266 2.89 -8.89 -15.38
C ASN A 266 2.71 -7.37 -15.46
N GLY A 267 1.49 -6.94 -15.21
CA GLY A 267 1.15 -5.54 -15.10
C GLY A 267 0.25 -5.29 -13.91
N GLY A 268 0.07 -4.02 -13.59
CA GLY A 268 -0.89 -3.63 -12.59
C GLY A 268 -1.11 -2.13 -12.57
N MET A 269 -2.25 -1.74 -12.02
CA MET A 269 -2.65 -0.37 -11.81
C MET A 269 -3.03 -0.17 -10.36
N VAL A 270 -2.52 0.90 -9.76
CA VAL A 270 -2.84 1.30 -8.41
C VAL A 270 -3.33 2.74 -8.44
N ARG A 271 -4.58 2.96 -8.08
CA ARG A 271 -5.11 4.28 -7.76
C ARG A 271 -4.84 4.53 -6.28
N ARG A 272 -4.20 5.64 -5.92
CA ARG A 272 -3.81 5.89 -4.52
C ARG A 272 -3.76 7.36 -4.12
N THR A 273 -3.89 7.60 -2.82
CA THR A 273 -3.31 8.76 -2.14
C THR A 273 -2.11 8.32 -1.31
N VAL A 274 -1.15 9.23 -1.10
CA VAL A 274 0.07 8.94 -0.33
C VAL A 274 0.43 10.15 0.51
N ASP A 275 0.73 9.88 1.78
CA ASP A 275 1.37 10.83 2.69
C ASP A 275 2.68 10.24 3.21
N SER A 276 3.58 11.10 3.69
CA SER A 276 4.85 10.66 4.27
C SER A 276 5.33 11.60 5.37
N VAL A 277 6.14 11.05 6.26
CA VAL A 277 6.79 11.78 7.35
C VAL A 277 8.23 11.32 7.50
N SER A 278 9.13 12.27 7.75
CA SER A 278 10.53 11.95 8.07
C SER A 278 10.60 11.19 9.39
N ALA A 279 11.36 10.09 9.38
CA ALA A 279 11.52 9.21 10.53
C ALA A 279 12.93 8.59 10.47
N GLY A 280 13.70 8.73 11.55
CA GLY A 280 15.10 8.29 11.56
C GLY A 280 15.93 8.90 10.42
N ALA A 281 16.58 8.04 9.62
CA ALA A 281 17.41 8.44 8.48
C ALA A 281 16.64 8.55 7.14
N GLY A 282 15.33 8.31 7.14
CA GLY A 282 14.50 8.30 5.94
C GLY A 282 13.09 8.80 6.20
N CYS A 283 12.12 8.15 5.58
CA CYS A 283 10.70 8.45 5.79
C CYS A 283 9.84 7.19 5.74
N VAL A 284 8.69 7.28 6.39
CA VAL A 284 7.62 6.27 6.40
C VAL A 284 6.46 6.84 5.59
N GLU A 285 5.89 6.02 4.70
CA GLU A 285 4.72 6.41 3.90
C GLU A 285 3.43 5.73 4.36
N PHE A 286 2.30 6.40 4.14
CA PHE A 286 0.97 5.84 4.30
C PHE A 286 0.22 5.95 2.98
N VAL A 287 -0.25 4.81 2.48
CA VAL A 287 -0.91 4.67 1.18
C VAL A 287 -2.35 4.21 1.40
N VAL A 288 -3.30 4.90 0.80
CA VAL A 288 -4.69 4.43 0.67
C VAL A 288 -4.94 4.15 -0.80
N ALA A 289 -5.22 2.90 -1.15
CA ALA A 289 -5.16 2.43 -2.53
C ALA A 289 -6.33 1.53 -2.93
N SER A 290 -6.68 1.58 -4.21
CA SER A 290 -7.42 0.53 -4.93
C SER A 290 -6.51 -0.03 -6.03
N GLU A 291 -6.34 -1.34 -6.07
CA GLU A 291 -5.31 -2.00 -6.88
C GLU A 291 -5.88 -3.11 -7.77
N ARG A 292 -5.38 -3.21 -9.00
CA ARG A 292 -5.75 -4.26 -9.95
C ARG A 292 -4.51 -4.81 -10.64
N SER A 293 -4.46 -6.13 -10.77
CA SER A 293 -3.51 -6.79 -11.66
C SER A 293 -3.93 -6.58 -13.10
N ALA A 294 -3.00 -6.67 -14.04
CA ALA A 294 -3.31 -6.62 -15.46
C ALA A 294 -2.71 -7.85 -16.16
N ASP A 295 -3.51 -8.46 -17.02
CA ASP A 295 -3.07 -9.49 -17.93
C ASP A 295 -2.24 -8.85 -19.04
N ILE A 296 -0.99 -9.27 -19.20
CA ILE A 296 -0.15 -8.79 -20.29
C ILE A 296 -0.01 -9.84 -21.37
N THR A 297 -0.32 -9.44 -22.60
CA THR A 297 0.06 -10.15 -23.82
C THR A 297 1.22 -9.43 -24.48
N VAL A 298 2.30 -10.15 -24.76
CA VAL A 298 3.43 -9.61 -25.53
C VAL A 298 3.25 -9.97 -26.99
N ALA A 299 3.09 -8.97 -27.84
CA ALA A 299 3.00 -9.13 -29.28
C ALA A 299 4.34 -8.75 -29.95
N PRO A 300 4.75 -9.49 -31.00
CA PRO A 300 6.03 -9.27 -31.68
C PRO A 300 6.12 -7.92 -32.40
#